data_AF-A0A9D6B571-F1
#
_entry.id   AF-A0A9D6B571-F1
#
_cell.length_a   1.000
_cell.length_b   1.000
_cell.length_c   1.000
_cell.angle_alpha   90.00
_cell.angle_beta   90.00
_cell.angle_gamma   90.00
#
_symmetry.space_group_name_H-M   'P 1'
#
loop_
_entity.id
_entity.type
_entity.pdbx_description
1 polymer ?
#
loop_
_entity_poly.entity_id
_entity_poly.type
_entity_poly.pdbx_seq_one_letter_code
_entity_poly.pdbx_strand_id
1 'polypeptide(L)'
;MFQKLVANLSFSPSLVGELGFYAKQLKREEMIRLYGLLGALALLLLQLVIAAHPTESANTTHANDLLYGGFHDKKELLEKYDRNEQNFQDILSSFSINRSAIVSTNPGTIVSNTTLSTAGRLSVFSYSSSEQPHAYTKKSGGSGSIYLTPLSLHDAGHTPMRYPALIGSTSTSERFAIIQSSGNLVIKTPSIENSSQCQDTSCDPRLEYRSSVINTTQGRAADTTHARPSDRITYRLYTKNISNEDVTTTPTGQFKDALEYADIIDTDGGTLDASSGTISWPASTLAANQAVIKSVSMRMQPHLAATARGLSNPTSYDCALSSGYGNIVRVYVACPVPKYIEATASSLPHTPSTLPLAANGVLVLVTGFFYLRARQQREEIRLIRKDINTSTF
;
A
#
# COMPACT_ATOMS: atom_id res chain seq x y z
N MET A 1 30.65 -8.04 47.04
CA MET A 1 31.09 -9.45 47.20
C MET A 1 32.54 -9.62 46.78
N PHE A 2 32.92 -9.24 45.55
CA PHE A 2 34.30 -9.30 45.05
C PHE A 2 35.36 -8.67 45.98
N GLN A 3 35.16 -7.43 46.44
CA GLN A 3 36.08 -6.78 47.39
C GLN A 3 36.28 -7.56 48.70
N LYS A 4 35.23 -8.21 49.23
CA LYS A 4 35.34 -9.01 50.45
C LYS A 4 36.12 -10.31 50.24
N LEU A 5 35.99 -10.91 49.05
CA LEU A 5 36.72 -12.11 48.66
C LEU A 5 38.21 -11.80 48.49
N VAL A 6 38.55 -10.74 47.76
CA VAL A 6 39.94 -10.31 47.53
C VAL A 6 40.62 -9.84 48.81
N ALA A 7 39.92 -9.09 49.68
CA ALA A 7 40.50 -8.57 50.93
C ALA A 7 40.81 -9.65 51.97
N ASN A 8 40.12 -10.79 51.94
CA ASN A 8 40.31 -11.90 52.89
C ASN A 8 41.14 -13.06 52.33
N LEU A 9 41.61 -12.94 51.09
CA LEU A 9 42.25 -14.04 50.39
C LEU A 9 43.61 -14.43 50.99
N SER A 10 44.33 -13.47 51.57
CA SER A 10 45.60 -13.69 52.28
C SER A 10 45.43 -14.38 53.63
N PHE A 11 44.20 -14.44 54.16
CA PHE A 11 43.92 -14.93 55.52
C PHE A 11 43.32 -16.34 55.56
N SER A 12 42.95 -16.93 54.42
CA SER A 12 42.36 -18.28 54.38
C SER A 12 42.54 -18.97 53.01
N PRO A 13 43.38 -20.03 52.94
CA PRO A 13 43.64 -20.79 51.71
C PRO A 13 42.40 -21.50 51.12
N SER A 14 41.35 -21.73 51.92
CA SER A 14 40.13 -22.42 51.45
C SER A 14 39.29 -21.58 50.48
N LEU A 15 39.48 -20.25 50.43
CA LEU A 15 38.80 -19.35 49.49
C LEU A 15 39.26 -19.49 48.03
N VAL A 16 40.38 -20.17 47.77
CA VAL A 16 40.87 -20.40 46.39
C VAL A 16 39.90 -21.29 45.59
N GLY A 17 39.22 -22.23 46.24
CA GLY A 17 38.18 -23.05 45.62
C GLY A 17 36.94 -22.24 45.24
N GLU A 18 36.50 -21.34 46.13
CA GLU A 18 35.36 -20.43 45.90
C GLU A 18 35.63 -19.42 44.77
N LEU A 19 36.88 -18.96 44.64
CA LEU A 19 37.34 -18.14 43.51
C LEU A 19 37.14 -18.81 42.15
N GLY A 20 37.33 -20.13 42.07
CA GLY A 20 37.09 -20.90 40.85
C GLY A 20 35.61 -20.95 40.45
N PHE A 21 34.73 -21.15 41.42
CA PHE A 21 33.27 -21.10 41.20
C PHE A 21 32.82 -19.70 40.79
N TYR A 22 33.33 -18.66 41.46
CA TYR A 22 33.04 -17.27 41.14
C TYR A 22 33.52 -16.88 39.74
N ALA A 23 34.73 -17.30 39.34
CA ALA A 23 35.24 -17.07 37.98
C ALA A 23 34.36 -17.73 36.90
N LYS A 24 33.85 -18.94 37.16
CA LYS A 24 32.94 -19.65 36.25
C LYS A 24 31.59 -18.95 36.15
N GLN A 25 31.08 -18.41 37.25
CA GLN A 25 29.87 -17.61 37.29
C GLN A 25 30.03 -16.29 36.52
N LEU A 26 31.14 -15.57 36.72
CA LEU A 26 31.44 -14.35 35.95
C LEU A 26 31.54 -14.61 34.45
N LYS A 27 32.13 -15.74 34.04
CA LYS A 27 32.19 -16.11 32.62
C LYS A 27 30.78 -16.33 32.04
N ARG A 28 29.84 -16.91 32.80
CA ARG A 28 28.44 -17.02 32.37
C ARG A 28 27.76 -15.65 32.30
N GLU A 29 27.97 -14.80 33.29
CA GLU A 29 27.41 -13.44 33.28
C GLU A 29 27.92 -12.61 32.11
N GLU A 30 29.22 -12.69 31.81
CA GLU A 30 29.82 -12.04 30.63
C GLU A 30 29.17 -12.51 29.33
N MET A 31 28.97 -13.83 29.17
CA MET A 31 28.31 -14.37 27.98
C MET A 31 26.86 -13.90 27.85
N ILE A 32 26.09 -13.88 28.95
CA ILE A 32 24.71 -13.38 28.94
C ILE A 32 24.68 -11.89 28.57
N ARG A 33 25.59 -11.09 29.14
CA ARG A 33 25.69 -9.65 28.85
C ARG A 33 26.17 -9.38 27.43
N LEU A 34 27.05 -10.22 26.89
CA LEU A 34 27.49 -10.17 25.49
C LEU A 34 26.33 -10.44 24.53
N TYR A 35 25.54 -11.49 24.77
CA TYR A 35 24.36 -11.76 23.94
C TYR A 35 23.31 -10.64 24.04
N GLY A 36 23.12 -10.07 25.24
CA GLY A 36 22.28 -8.89 25.43
C GLY A 36 22.76 -7.68 24.63
N LEU A 37 24.07 -7.41 24.64
CA LEU A 37 24.69 -6.33 23.86
C LEU A 37 24.54 -6.56 22.35
N LEU A 38 24.79 -7.78 21.86
CA LEU A 38 24.61 -8.13 20.45
C LEU A 38 23.15 -7.96 20.01
N GLY A 39 22.18 -8.36 20.84
CA GLY A 39 20.76 -8.15 20.58
C GLY A 39 20.39 -6.67 20.50
N ALA A 40 20.87 -5.85 21.45
CA ALA A 40 20.64 -4.40 21.45
C ALA A 40 21.27 -3.70 20.23
N LEU A 41 22.46 -4.13 19.81
CA LEU A 41 23.11 -3.62 18.59
C LEU A 41 22.34 -4.01 17.32
N ALA A 42 21.83 -5.24 17.23
CA ALA A 42 21.00 -5.68 16.11
C ALA A 42 19.70 -4.86 16.00
N LEU A 43 19.04 -4.56 17.13
CA LEU A 43 17.88 -3.68 17.21
C LEU A 43 18.21 -2.24 16.78
N LEU A 44 19.35 -1.70 17.20
CA LEU A 44 19.80 -0.37 16.79
C LEU A 44 20.08 -0.32 15.28
N LEU A 45 20.72 -1.34 14.71
CA LEU A 45 20.96 -1.46 13.27
C LEU A 45 19.65 -1.50 12.49
N LEU A 46 18.66 -2.28 12.95
CA LEU A 46 17.34 -2.32 12.34
C LEU A 46 16.67 -0.94 12.33
N GLN A 47 16.75 -0.20 13.44
CA GLN A 47 16.22 1.16 13.52
C GLN A 47 16.95 2.16 12.62
N LEU A 48 18.27 2.02 12.48
CA LEU A 48 19.07 2.85 11.57
C LEU A 48 18.71 2.59 10.10
N VAL A 49 18.46 1.34 9.72
CA VAL A 49 17.98 0.99 8.37
C VAL A 49 16.62 1.63 8.10
N ILE A 50 15.68 1.58 9.05
CA ILE A 50 14.38 2.25 8.93
C ILE A 50 14.54 3.77 8.81
N ALA A 51 15.46 4.37 9.56
CA ALA A 51 15.69 5.81 9.54
C ALA A 51 16.44 6.30 8.29
N ALA A 52 17.38 5.52 7.77
CA ALA A 52 18.20 5.85 6.59
C ALA A 52 17.46 5.64 5.27
N HIS A 53 16.37 4.87 5.29
CA HIS A 53 15.45 4.72 4.18
C HIS A 53 14.11 5.35 4.57
N PRO A 54 14.03 6.70 4.72
CA PRO A 54 12.73 7.34 4.78
C PRO A 54 11.96 6.85 3.55
N THR A 55 10.77 6.30 3.77
CA THR A 55 9.89 5.88 2.69
C THR A 55 9.46 7.13 1.95
N GLU A 56 10.28 7.61 1.02
CA GLU A 56 9.84 8.59 0.04
C GLU A 56 8.82 7.88 -0.85
N SER A 57 7.56 8.23 -0.61
CA SER A 57 6.39 7.73 -1.34
C SER A 57 6.63 7.85 -2.84
N ALA A 58 6.55 6.72 -3.56
CA ALA A 58 6.87 6.64 -4.99
C ALA A 58 6.05 7.54 -5.89
N ASN A 59 4.79 7.78 -5.52
CA ASN A 59 3.91 8.71 -6.19
C ASN A 59 2.75 9.04 -5.25
N THR A 60 2.36 10.30 -5.28
CA THR A 60 1.22 10.81 -4.53
C THR A 60 -0.08 10.66 -5.32
N THR A 61 -0.22 9.85 -6.38
CA THR A 61 -1.34 10.05 -7.32
C THR A 61 -1.80 8.76 -8.02
N HIS A 62 -3.07 8.34 -7.89
CA HIS A 62 -3.71 7.38 -8.81
C HIS A 62 -4.65 8.10 -9.78
N ALA A 63 -4.72 7.68 -11.04
CA ALA A 63 -5.61 8.34 -12.00
C ALA A 63 -7.10 8.19 -11.65
N ASN A 64 -7.46 7.19 -10.84
CA ASN A 64 -8.86 6.98 -10.43
C ASN A 64 -9.25 7.88 -9.25
N ASP A 65 -8.27 8.50 -8.59
CA ASP A 65 -8.49 9.34 -7.43
C ASP A 65 -9.15 10.66 -7.83
N LEU A 66 -10.17 11.07 -7.09
CA LEU A 66 -10.76 12.40 -7.26
C LEU A 66 -9.80 13.50 -6.79
N LEU A 67 -9.00 13.23 -5.77
CA LEU A 67 -7.86 14.06 -5.41
C LEU A 67 -6.62 13.20 -5.47
N TYR A 68 -5.77 13.44 -6.46
CA TYR A 68 -4.48 12.79 -6.49
C TYR A 68 -3.75 13.07 -5.18
N GLY A 69 -3.56 12.02 -4.41
CA GLY A 69 -2.84 12.12 -3.15
C GLY A 69 -3.72 12.21 -1.93
N GLY A 70 -5.03 12.24 -2.15
CA GLY A 70 -5.99 12.43 -1.09
C GLY A 70 -5.68 13.68 -0.30
N PHE A 71 -5.70 13.56 1.02
CA PHE A 71 -5.45 14.64 1.96
C PHE A 71 -5.03 14.08 3.33
N HIS A 72 -4.22 14.83 4.07
CA HIS A 72 -3.75 14.43 5.40
C HIS A 72 -4.73 14.82 6.50
N ASP A 73 -5.37 15.98 6.37
CA ASP A 73 -6.35 16.45 7.34
C ASP A 73 -7.48 17.26 6.69
N LYS A 74 -8.50 17.61 7.49
CA LYS A 74 -9.65 18.38 7.02
C LYS A 74 -9.25 19.75 6.49
N LYS A 75 -8.20 20.37 7.04
CA LYS A 75 -7.74 21.69 6.62
C LYS A 75 -7.18 21.62 5.20
N GLU A 76 -6.32 20.65 4.93
CA GLU A 76 -5.78 20.42 3.58
C GLU A 76 -6.89 20.11 2.58
N LEU A 77 -7.86 19.28 2.94
CA LEU A 77 -9.01 18.99 2.07
C LEU A 77 -9.79 20.25 1.69
N LEU A 78 -10.04 21.13 2.66
CA LEU A 78 -10.72 22.40 2.41
C LEU A 78 -9.91 23.32 1.49
N GLU A 79 -8.58 23.37 1.66
CA GLU A 79 -7.70 24.14 0.77
C GLU A 79 -7.71 23.59 -0.67
N LYS A 80 -7.66 22.25 -0.84
CA LYS A 80 -7.79 21.59 -2.16
C LYS A 80 -9.16 21.85 -2.79
N TYR A 81 -10.23 21.79 -2.00
CA TYR A 81 -11.59 22.14 -2.42
C TYR A 81 -11.70 23.60 -2.88
N ASP A 82 -11.14 24.54 -2.11
CA ASP A 82 -11.21 25.98 -2.42
C ASP A 82 -10.44 26.33 -3.70
N ARG A 83 -9.35 25.61 -3.99
CA ARG A 83 -8.62 25.70 -5.28
C ARG A 83 -9.32 25.00 -6.45
N ASN A 84 -10.43 24.29 -6.19
CA ASN A 84 -11.07 23.38 -7.14
C ASN A 84 -10.06 22.42 -7.81
N GLU A 85 -9.11 21.92 -7.01
CA GLU A 85 -8.03 21.05 -7.47
C GLU A 85 -8.63 19.84 -8.19
N GLN A 86 -8.23 19.60 -9.44
CA GLN A 86 -8.76 18.52 -10.29
C GLN A 86 -10.30 18.54 -10.45
N ASN A 87 -10.92 19.71 -10.43
CA ASN A 87 -12.39 19.84 -10.45
C ASN A 87 -13.09 19.24 -9.22
N PHE A 88 -12.39 19.05 -8.10
CA PHE A 88 -12.96 18.40 -6.92
C PHE A 88 -14.18 19.14 -6.36
N GLN A 89 -14.16 20.47 -6.34
CA GLN A 89 -15.32 21.26 -5.92
C GLN A 89 -16.48 21.13 -6.92
N ASP A 90 -16.20 21.10 -8.23
CA ASP A 90 -17.23 20.92 -9.26
C ASP A 90 -17.92 19.55 -9.09
N ILE A 91 -17.13 18.50 -8.85
CA ILE A 91 -17.60 17.14 -8.62
C ILE A 91 -18.48 17.09 -7.37
N LEU A 92 -17.99 17.56 -6.22
CA LEU A 92 -18.77 17.54 -4.97
C LEU A 92 -20.06 18.38 -5.06
N SER A 93 -20.02 19.50 -5.79
CA SER A 93 -21.20 20.33 -6.02
C SER A 93 -22.29 19.57 -6.79
N SER A 94 -21.92 18.65 -7.70
CA SER A 94 -22.89 17.80 -8.41
C SER A 94 -23.65 16.81 -7.50
N PHE A 95 -23.12 16.56 -6.28
CA PHE A 95 -23.77 15.76 -5.24
C PHE A 95 -24.35 16.60 -4.11
N SER A 96 -24.52 17.92 -4.31
CA SER A 96 -24.99 18.85 -3.26
C SER A 96 -24.09 18.88 -2.02
N ILE A 97 -22.81 18.53 -2.15
CA ILE A 97 -21.81 18.62 -1.09
C ILE A 97 -21.07 19.95 -1.25
N ASN A 98 -21.34 20.88 -0.35
CA ASN A 98 -20.71 22.19 -0.33
C ASN A 98 -19.62 22.26 0.76
N ARG A 99 -18.90 23.39 0.78
CA ARG A 99 -17.82 23.62 1.74
C ARG A 99 -18.26 23.46 3.20
N SER A 100 -19.45 23.94 3.58
CA SER A 100 -19.93 23.83 4.96
C SER A 100 -20.23 22.39 5.36
N ALA A 101 -20.71 21.56 4.43
CA ALA A 101 -20.86 20.12 4.64
C ALA A 101 -19.50 19.44 4.88
N ILE A 102 -18.42 19.88 4.21
CA ILE A 102 -17.06 19.36 4.47
C ILE A 102 -16.56 19.81 5.85
N VAL A 103 -16.80 21.06 6.24
CA VAL A 103 -16.40 21.59 7.56
C VAL A 103 -17.04 20.77 8.70
N SER A 104 -18.29 20.34 8.56
CA SER A 104 -19.03 19.57 9.57
C SER A 104 -18.67 18.07 9.63
N THR A 105 -17.81 17.58 8.74
CA THR A 105 -17.37 16.18 8.74
C THR A 105 -16.59 15.80 10.00
N ASN A 106 -16.52 14.51 10.31
CA ASN A 106 -15.67 13.99 11.38
C ASN A 106 -14.79 12.85 10.85
N PRO A 107 -13.54 12.72 11.34
CA PRO A 107 -12.71 11.56 11.02
C PRO A 107 -13.38 10.26 11.47
N GLY A 108 -13.30 9.24 10.61
CA GLY A 108 -13.85 7.93 10.88
C GLY A 108 -13.33 6.89 9.91
N THR A 109 -13.98 5.73 9.91
CA THR A 109 -13.64 4.61 9.02
C THR A 109 -14.90 4.12 8.33
N ILE A 110 -14.85 4.03 7.01
CA ILE A 110 -15.88 3.37 6.19
C ILE A 110 -15.47 1.93 5.98
N VAL A 111 -16.44 1.02 6.12
CA VAL A 111 -16.28 -0.39 5.77
C VAL A 111 -17.03 -0.62 4.47
N SER A 112 -16.38 -1.25 3.50
CA SER A 112 -17.03 -1.63 2.25
C SER A 112 -18.25 -2.52 2.51
N ASN A 113 -19.28 -2.29 1.71
CA ASN A 113 -20.50 -3.10 1.67
C ASN A 113 -21.22 -2.84 0.35
N THR A 114 -22.30 -3.58 0.10
CA THR A 114 -23.08 -3.52 -1.14
C THR A 114 -23.97 -2.27 -1.26
N THR A 115 -24.21 -1.55 -0.15
CA THR A 115 -25.09 -0.37 -0.10
C THR A 115 -24.36 0.96 -0.30
N LEU A 116 -23.02 0.93 -0.32
CA LEU A 116 -22.17 2.09 -0.53
C LEU A 116 -21.52 2.02 -1.91
N SER A 117 -21.44 3.16 -2.58
CA SER A 117 -20.70 3.32 -3.83
C SER A 117 -19.61 4.37 -3.67
N THR A 118 -18.48 4.17 -4.36
CA THR A 118 -17.40 5.14 -4.45
C THR A 118 -17.31 5.72 -5.85
N ALA A 119 -17.06 7.03 -5.93
CA ALA A 119 -16.85 7.76 -7.17
C ALA A 119 -15.36 7.85 -7.49
N GLY A 120 -14.95 7.31 -8.63
CA GLY A 120 -13.60 7.43 -9.19
C GLY A 120 -13.62 8.09 -10.57
N ARG A 121 -12.46 8.50 -11.09
CA ARG A 121 -12.36 9.16 -12.41
C ARG A 121 -12.37 8.22 -13.60
N LEU A 122 -12.10 6.94 -13.37
CA LEU A 122 -11.89 5.96 -14.42
C LEU A 122 -13.03 4.96 -14.42
N SER A 123 -13.48 4.59 -15.62
CA SER A 123 -14.33 3.40 -15.79
C SER A 123 -13.44 2.17 -15.65
N VAL A 124 -13.70 1.38 -14.61
CA VAL A 124 -12.88 0.20 -14.27
C VAL A 124 -13.72 -1.07 -14.37
N PHE A 125 -15.00 -0.98 -14.04
CA PHE A 125 -15.96 -2.08 -14.06
C PHE A 125 -16.99 -1.89 -15.17
N SER A 126 -17.81 -2.90 -15.38
CA SER A 126 -18.92 -2.85 -16.34
C SER A 126 -20.20 -2.29 -15.70
N TYR A 127 -21.11 -1.83 -16.55
CA TYR A 127 -22.50 -1.55 -16.14
C TYR A 127 -23.18 -2.77 -15.49
N SER A 128 -22.88 -3.99 -15.97
CA SER A 128 -23.38 -5.22 -15.37
C SER A 128 -22.89 -5.46 -13.94
N SER A 129 -21.82 -4.77 -13.54
CA SER A 129 -21.30 -4.74 -12.16
C SER A 129 -21.88 -3.56 -11.35
N SER A 130 -22.89 -2.86 -11.87
CA SER A 130 -23.48 -1.65 -11.30
C SER A 130 -22.56 -0.43 -11.30
N GLU A 131 -21.57 -0.37 -12.20
CA GLU A 131 -20.85 0.89 -12.46
C GLU A 131 -21.76 1.87 -13.21
N GLN A 132 -21.88 3.10 -12.69
CA GLN A 132 -22.72 4.15 -13.26
C GLN A 132 -21.89 5.40 -13.56
N PRO A 133 -21.99 5.97 -14.78
CA PRO A 133 -21.32 7.21 -15.09
C PRO A 133 -22.11 8.35 -14.45
N HIS A 134 -21.40 9.34 -13.92
CA HIS A 134 -21.99 10.54 -13.35
C HIS A 134 -21.33 11.76 -13.98
N ALA A 135 -22.11 12.53 -14.72
CA ALA A 135 -21.64 13.76 -15.35
C ALA A 135 -21.67 14.92 -14.35
N TYR A 136 -20.66 15.79 -14.42
CA TYR A 136 -20.58 17.02 -13.64
C TYR A 136 -20.18 18.19 -14.54
N THR A 137 -20.67 19.39 -14.19
CA THR A 137 -20.36 20.62 -14.94
C THR A 137 -19.12 21.27 -14.35
N LYS A 138 -18.15 21.61 -15.20
CA LYS A 138 -16.92 22.29 -14.78
C LYS A 138 -17.17 23.78 -14.69
N LYS A 139 -16.68 24.43 -13.62
CA LYS A 139 -16.72 25.91 -13.51
C LYS A 139 -15.95 26.62 -14.61
N SER A 140 -14.93 25.96 -15.17
CA SER A 140 -14.14 26.45 -16.32
C SER A 140 -14.89 26.39 -17.66
N GLY A 141 -16.12 25.85 -17.69
CA GLY A 141 -16.85 25.52 -18.89
C GLY A 141 -16.68 24.05 -19.31
N GLY A 142 -17.74 23.50 -19.92
CA GLY A 142 -17.82 22.10 -20.32
C GLY A 142 -18.26 21.15 -19.21
N SER A 143 -18.29 19.85 -19.54
CA SER A 143 -18.61 18.76 -18.62
C SER A 143 -17.40 17.85 -18.37
N GLY A 144 -17.45 17.08 -17.29
CA GLY A 144 -16.62 15.92 -17.04
C GLY A 144 -17.48 14.76 -16.55
N SER A 145 -16.87 13.58 -16.45
CA SER A 145 -17.52 12.38 -15.94
C SER A 145 -16.67 11.71 -14.88
N ILE A 146 -17.35 11.12 -13.90
CA ILE A 146 -16.80 10.19 -12.92
C ILE A 146 -17.64 8.91 -12.95
N TYR A 147 -17.18 7.87 -12.28
CA TYR A 147 -17.81 6.55 -12.30
C TYR A 147 -18.08 6.10 -10.87
N LEU A 148 -19.36 5.89 -10.57
CA LEU A 148 -19.85 5.37 -9.30
C LEU A 148 -19.82 3.85 -9.35
N THR A 149 -19.09 3.24 -8.42
CA THR A 149 -18.94 1.78 -8.34
C THR A 149 -19.29 1.29 -6.94
N PRO A 150 -20.02 0.17 -6.77
CA PRO A 150 -20.23 -0.40 -5.45
C PRO A 150 -18.89 -0.65 -4.75
N LEU A 151 -18.77 -0.18 -3.51
CA LEU A 151 -17.51 -0.20 -2.77
C LEU A 151 -17.05 -1.65 -2.49
N SER A 152 -17.97 -2.61 -2.45
CA SER A 152 -17.68 -4.04 -2.35
C SER A 152 -16.94 -4.64 -3.56
N LEU A 153 -16.98 -4.01 -4.74
CA LEU A 153 -16.23 -4.51 -5.90
C LEU A 153 -14.72 -4.33 -5.76
N HIS A 154 -14.29 -3.46 -4.83
CA HIS A 154 -12.89 -3.20 -4.55
C HIS A 154 -12.33 -4.13 -3.47
N ASP A 155 -13.16 -5.00 -2.87
CA ASP A 155 -12.75 -5.92 -1.81
C ASP A 155 -11.75 -6.96 -2.30
N ALA A 156 -10.69 -7.18 -1.52
CA ALA A 156 -9.74 -8.25 -1.76
C ALA A 156 -10.34 -9.59 -1.27
N GLY A 157 -11.04 -10.29 -2.16
CA GLY A 157 -11.75 -11.53 -1.82
C GLY A 157 -13.09 -11.25 -1.13
N HIS A 158 -13.46 -12.06 -0.14
CA HIS A 158 -14.75 -11.92 0.60
C HIS A 158 -14.60 -11.14 1.91
N THR A 159 -13.51 -10.39 2.07
CA THR A 159 -13.21 -9.65 3.31
C THR A 159 -13.45 -8.15 3.07
N PRO A 160 -14.39 -7.53 3.81
CA PRO A 160 -14.64 -6.10 3.68
C PRO A 160 -13.41 -5.25 4.00
N MET A 161 -13.06 -4.34 3.10
CA MET A 161 -11.99 -3.37 3.29
C MET A 161 -12.42 -2.18 4.16
N ARG A 162 -11.44 -1.61 4.87
CA ARG A 162 -11.61 -0.46 5.77
C ARG A 162 -10.87 0.76 5.23
N TYR A 163 -11.57 1.88 5.13
CA TYR A 163 -11.06 3.13 4.56
C TYR A 163 -11.14 4.26 5.58
N PRO A 164 -10.01 4.84 6.03
CA PRO A 164 -10.01 6.11 6.74
C PRO A 164 -10.67 7.20 5.90
N ALA A 165 -11.59 7.95 6.48
CA ALA A 165 -12.39 8.94 5.75
C ALA A 165 -12.87 10.08 6.65
N LEU A 166 -13.22 11.20 6.02
CA LEU A 166 -14.05 12.23 6.64
C LEU A 166 -15.51 11.96 6.32
N ILE A 167 -16.34 11.79 7.36
CA ILE A 167 -17.75 11.38 7.25
C ILE A 167 -18.63 12.56 7.64
N GLY A 168 -19.60 12.89 6.80
CA GLY A 168 -20.53 14.00 7.03
C GLY A 168 -21.91 13.75 6.41
N SER A 169 -22.71 14.81 6.39
CA SER A 169 -24.00 14.82 5.72
C SER A 169 -24.18 16.12 4.92
N THR A 170 -24.88 16.03 3.80
CA THR A 170 -25.26 17.18 2.98
C THR A 170 -26.33 18.03 3.68
N SER A 171 -26.66 19.19 3.13
CA SER A 171 -27.80 20.00 3.57
C SER A 171 -29.15 19.28 3.44
N THR A 172 -29.23 18.26 2.57
CA THR A 172 -30.40 17.38 2.40
C THR A 172 -30.40 16.19 3.38
N SER A 173 -29.50 16.17 4.36
CA SER A 173 -29.32 15.08 5.34
C SER A 173 -28.85 13.74 4.74
N GLU A 174 -28.32 13.75 3.52
CA GLU A 174 -27.74 12.56 2.90
C GLU A 174 -26.31 12.37 3.40
N ARG A 175 -26.01 11.15 3.87
CA ARG A 175 -24.67 10.83 4.37
C ARG A 175 -23.70 10.68 3.22
N PHE A 176 -22.50 11.25 3.39
CA PHE A 176 -21.37 11.03 2.51
C PHE A 176 -20.09 10.79 3.30
N ALA A 177 -19.09 10.25 2.65
CA ALA A 177 -17.73 10.21 3.17
C ALA A 177 -16.73 10.53 2.07
N ILE A 178 -15.57 11.05 2.45
CA ILE A 178 -14.47 11.33 1.53
C ILE A 178 -13.28 10.50 2.00
N ILE A 179 -12.86 9.53 1.19
CA ILE A 179 -11.75 8.62 1.53
C ILE A 179 -10.45 9.43 1.60
N GLN A 180 -9.72 9.28 2.69
CA GLN A 180 -8.55 10.09 2.99
C GLN A 180 -7.41 9.89 1.99
N SER A 181 -7.24 8.66 1.50
CA SER A 181 -6.13 8.26 0.62
C SER A 181 -6.30 8.78 -0.82
N SER A 182 -7.54 8.85 -1.33
CA SER A 182 -7.84 9.17 -2.74
C SER A 182 -8.70 10.42 -2.96
N GLY A 183 -9.26 10.98 -1.88
CA GLY A 183 -10.33 11.97 -2.00
C GLY A 183 -11.62 11.42 -2.61
N ASN A 184 -11.73 10.11 -2.88
CA ASN A 184 -12.91 9.56 -3.53
C ASN A 184 -14.14 9.74 -2.65
N LEU A 185 -15.22 10.19 -3.30
CA LEU A 185 -16.51 10.36 -2.66
C LEU A 185 -17.14 8.99 -2.44
N VAL A 186 -17.69 8.76 -1.26
CA VAL A 186 -18.51 7.60 -0.93
C VAL A 186 -19.91 8.08 -0.58
N ILE A 187 -20.90 7.52 -1.26
CA ILE A 187 -22.32 7.81 -1.08
C ILE A 187 -23.11 6.50 -1.01
N LYS A 188 -24.38 6.60 -0.63
CA LYS A 188 -25.30 5.47 -0.78
C LYS A 188 -25.41 5.11 -2.26
N THR A 189 -25.34 3.83 -2.58
CA THR A 189 -25.51 3.34 -3.95
C THR A 189 -26.86 3.84 -4.49
N PRO A 190 -26.87 4.58 -5.62
CA PRO A 190 -28.12 5.04 -6.21
C PRO A 190 -28.96 3.85 -6.66
N SER A 191 -30.27 3.89 -6.37
CA SER A 191 -31.21 2.88 -6.85
C SER A 191 -31.21 2.90 -8.38
N ILE A 192 -31.11 1.73 -9.02
CA ILE A 192 -31.20 1.57 -10.48
C ILE A 192 -32.67 1.76 -10.90
N GLU A 193 -33.24 2.94 -10.68
CA GLU A 193 -34.53 3.31 -11.26
C GLU A 193 -34.25 3.94 -12.62
N ASN A 194 -34.29 3.11 -13.67
CA ASN A 194 -34.35 3.49 -15.09
C ASN A 194 -33.54 4.74 -15.45
N SER A 195 -32.21 4.65 -15.39
CA SER A 195 -31.33 5.80 -15.61
C SER A 195 -31.32 6.23 -17.08
N SER A 196 -32.05 7.29 -17.40
CA SER A 196 -31.89 8.12 -18.60
C SER A 196 -30.56 8.90 -18.62
N GLN A 197 -29.56 8.50 -17.82
CA GLN A 197 -28.25 9.18 -17.66
C GLN A 197 -27.10 8.50 -18.40
N CYS A 198 -27.34 7.42 -19.15
CA CYS A 198 -26.34 6.84 -20.04
C CYS A 198 -26.41 7.55 -21.41
N GLN A 199 -25.79 8.73 -21.51
CA GLN A 199 -25.64 9.46 -22.78
C GLN A 199 -24.26 9.25 -23.42
N ASP A 200 -23.34 8.51 -22.80
CA ASP A 200 -21.99 8.32 -23.36
C ASP A 200 -21.43 6.90 -23.21
N THR A 201 -20.72 6.49 -24.27
CA THR A 201 -20.14 5.20 -24.73
C THR A 201 -19.64 4.14 -23.72
N SER A 202 -19.63 4.40 -22.42
CA SER A 202 -19.07 3.51 -21.38
C SER A 202 -20.09 2.58 -20.72
N CYS A 203 -21.38 2.95 -20.74
CA CYS A 203 -22.41 2.26 -19.97
C CYS A 203 -23.55 1.84 -20.89
N ASP A 204 -23.25 0.87 -21.76
CA ASP A 204 -24.29 0.23 -22.56
C ASP A 204 -24.71 -1.07 -21.87
N PRO A 205 -25.94 -1.17 -21.31
CA PRO A 205 -26.44 -2.42 -20.73
C PRO A 205 -26.51 -3.56 -21.77
N ARG A 206 -26.33 -3.26 -23.06
CA ARG A 206 -26.23 -4.24 -24.16
C ARG A 206 -24.83 -4.81 -24.33
N LEU A 207 -23.82 -4.30 -23.63
CA LEU A 207 -22.43 -4.77 -23.75
C LEU A 207 -21.92 -5.34 -22.42
N GLU A 208 -21.34 -6.53 -22.50
CA GLU A 208 -20.62 -7.18 -21.41
C GLU A 208 -19.11 -7.05 -21.66
N TYR A 209 -18.37 -6.64 -20.61
CA TYR A 209 -16.92 -6.52 -20.63
C TYR A 209 -16.31 -7.46 -19.60
N ARG A 210 -15.22 -8.14 -19.96
CA ARG A 210 -14.44 -9.00 -19.06
C ARG A 210 -12.99 -9.04 -19.48
N SER A 211 -12.08 -9.21 -18.53
CA SER A 211 -10.66 -9.43 -18.77
C SER A 211 -10.13 -10.67 -18.07
N SER A 212 -9.08 -11.26 -18.66
CA SER A 212 -8.30 -12.35 -18.09
C SER A 212 -6.83 -12.14 -18.41
N VAL A 213 -5.94 -12.76 -17.64
CA VAL A 213 -4.49 -12.55 -17.77
C VAL A 213 -3.71 -13.87 -17.76
N ILE A 214 -2.71 -13.94 -18.62
CA ILE A 214 -1.76 -15.06 -18.66
C ILE A 214 -0.33 -14.54 -18.58
N ASN A 215 0.50 -15.19 -17.77
CA ASN A 215 1.93 -15.02 -17.81
C ASN A 215 2.45 -15.96 -18.90
N THR A 216 2.67 -15.40 -20.08
CA THR A 216 3.10 -16.18 -21.26
C THR A 216 4.51 -16.74 -21.13
N THR A 217 5.37 -16.11 -20.33
CA THR A 217 6.71 -16.63 -20.01
C THR A 217 6.63 -17.88 -19.13
N GLN A 218 5.76 -17.86 -18.12
CA GLN A 218 5.59 -18.98 -17.19
C GLN A 218 4.55 -20.02 -17.66
N GLY A 219 3.75 -19.72 -18.70
CA GLY A 219 2.72 -20.60 -19.23
C GLY A 219 1.53 -20.83 -18.29
N ARG A 220 1.23 -19.88 -17.40
CA ARG A 220 0.20 -20.00 -16.35
C ARG A 220 -0.64 -18.73 -16.22
N ALA A 221 -1.83 -18.84 -15.63
CA ALA A 221 -2.67 -17.69 -15.33
C ALA A 221 -1.93 -16.73 -14.38
N ALA A 222 -1.75 -15.47 -14.77
CA ALA A 222 -0.84 -14.57 -14.05
C ALA A 222 -1.39 -14.13 -12.69
N ASP A 223 -2.70 -14.16 -12.50
CA ASP A 223 -3.39 -13.89 -11.24
C ASP A 223 -3.19 -14.98 -10.17
N THR A 224 -2.62 -16.13 -10.55
CA THR A 224 -2.34 -17.25 -9.64
C THR A 224 -0.86 -17.41 -9.28
N THR A 225 0.03 -16.60 -9.86
CA THR A 225 1.48 -16.75 -9.71
C THR A 225 2.17 -15.40 -9.63
N HIS A 226 3.29 -15.31 -8.91
CA HIS A 226 4.08 -14.08 -8.92
C HIS A 226 4.79 -13.89 -10.27
N ALA A 227 4.54 -12.75 -10.90
CA ALA A 227 5.27 -12.26 -12.07
C ALA A 227 6.71 -11.89 -11.66
N ARG A 228 7.68 -12.31 -12.47
CA ARG A 228 9.11 -12.07 -12.26
C ARG A 228 9.61 -10.95 -13.18
N PRO A 229 10.77 -10.34 -12.88
CA PRO A 229 11.39 -9.40 -13.81
C PRO A 229 11.51 -10.00 -15.22
N SER A 230 11.26 -9.19 -16.24
CA SER A 230 11.26 -9.59 -17.66
C SER A 230 10.19 -10.59 -18.10
N ASP A 231 9.29 -11.06 -17.23
CA ASP A 231 8.16 -11.88 -17.66
C ASP A 231 7.26 -11.13 -18.65
N ARG A 232 6.62 -11.87 -19.55
CA ARG A 232 5.63 -11.33 -20.49
C ARG A 232 4.22 -11.65 -20.00
N ILE A 233 3.49 -10.61 -19.65
CA ILE A 233 2.10 -10.67 -19.22
C ILE A 233 1.21 -10.32 -20.41
N THR A 234 0.14 -11.09 -20.63
CA THR A 234 -0.80 -10.83 -21.73
C THR A 234 -2.22 -10.83 -21.20
N TYR A 235 -2.88 -9.70 -21.40
CA TYR A 235 -4.30 -9.50 -21.13
C TYR A 235 -5.11 -9.91 -22.33
N ARG A 236 -6.24 -10.55 -22.07
CA ARG A 236 -7.32 -10.77 -23.04
C ARG A 236 -8.56 -10.05 -22.56
N LEU A 237 -9.00 -9.09 -23.35
CA LEU A 237 -10.11 -8.19 -23.11
C LEU A 237 -11.26 -8.61 -23.99
N TYR A 238 -12.36 -9.04 -23.38
CA TYR A 238 -13.55 -9.58 -24.01
C TYR A 238 -14.65 -8.53 -23.99
N THR A 239 -15.12 -8.11 -25.17
CA THR A 239 -16.38 -7.36 -25.31
C THR A 239 -17.41 -8.25 -25.97
N LYS A 240 -18.61 -8.34 -25.40
CA LYS A 240 -19.72 -9.09 -26.00
C LYS A 240 -20.96 -8.22 -26.08
N ASN A 241 -21.58 -8.16 -27.25
CA ASN A 241 -22.93 -7.66 -27.39
C ASN A 241 -23.89 -8.73 -26.89
N ILE A 242 -24.66 -8.43 -25.85
CA ILE A 242 -25.65 -9.31 -25.22
C ILE A 242 -27.08 -8.96 -25.62
N SER A 243 -27.27 -8.02 -26.55
CA SER A 243 -28.57 -7.63 -27.10
C SER A 243 -28.88 -8.30 -28.44
N ASN A 244 -30.10 -8.06 -28.91
CA ASN A 244 -30.61 -8.54 -30.20
C ASN A 244 -30.42 -7.54 -31.34
N GLU A 245 -29.73 -6.43 -31.09
CA GLU A 245 -29.46 -5.38 -32.07
C GLU A 245 -27.96 -5.17 -32.23
N ASP A 246 -27.56 -4.56 -33.35
CA ASP A 246 -26.17 -4.19 -33.56
C ASP A 246 -25.78 -3.02 -32.63
N VAL A 247 -24.62 -3.12 -31.99
CA VAL A 247 -24.15 -2.13 -31.01
C VAL A 247 -22.76 -1.67 -31.39
N THR A 248 -22.59 -0.35 -31.52
CA THR A 248 -21.28 0.27 -31.71
C THR A 248 -20.63 0.58 -30.37
N THR A 249 -19.37 0.18 -30.21
CA THR A 249 -18.59 0.38 -28.99
C THR A 249 -17.18 0.87 -29.30
N THR A 250 -16.61 1.62 -28.37
CA THR A 250 -15.20 2.03 -28.33
C THR A 250 -14.56 1.42 -27.09
N PRO A 251 -14.08 0.16 -27.16
CA PRO A 251 -13.51 -0.52 -26.02
C PRO A 251 -12.40 0.31 -25.39
N THR A 252 -12.40 0.40 -24.07
CA THR A 252 -11.41 1.19 -23.32
C THR A 252 -11.05 0.45 -22.04
N GLY A 253 -9.77 0.35 -21.73
CA GLY A 253 -9.26 -0.34 -20.54
C GLY A 253 -8.18 0.47 -19.82
N GLN A 254 -8.05 0.23 -18.52
CA GLN A 254 -7.18 0.99 -17.63
C GLN A 254 -5.98 0.14 -17.17
N PHE A 255 -4.77 0.64 -17.39
CA PHE A 255 -3.50 -0.06 -17.16
C PHE A 255 -2.47 0.76 -16.37
N LYS A 256 -2.80 1.91 -15.80
CA LYS A 256 -1.86 2.83 -15.15
C LYS A 256 -1.04 2.17 -14.05
N ASP A 257 -1.71 1.46 -13.14
CA ASP A 257 -1.07 0.69 -12.07
C ASP A 257 -0.15 -0.40 -12.68
N ALA A 258 -0.57 -1.02 -13.77
CA ALA A 258 0.27 -1.97 -14.52
C ALA A 258 1.49 -1.36 -15.18
N LEU A 259 1.41 -0.11 -15.61
CA LEU A 259 2.53 0.63 -16.19
C LEU A 259 3.58 1.04 -15.14
N GLU A 260 3.31 0.88 -13.84
CA GLU A 260 4.31 1.08 -12.78
C GLU A 260 5.38 -0.03 -12.77
N TYR A 261 5.05 -1.22 -13.27
CA TYR A 261 5.93 -2.39 -13.22
C TYR A 261 6.29 -2.97 -14.59
N ALA A 262 5.59 -2.56 -15.65
CA ALA A 262 5.69 -3.19 -16.95
C ALA A 262 5.57 -2.18 -18.10
N ASP A 263 6.31 -2.45 -19.16
CA ASP A 263 6.26 -1.67 -20.41
C ASP A 263 5.32 -2.36 -21.41
N ILE A 264 4.57 -1.57 -22.18
CA ILE A 264 3.71 -2.10 -23.26
C ILE A 264 4.58 -2.66 -24.39
N ILE A 265 4.25 -3.87 -24.84
CA ILE A 265 4.83 -4.47 -26.05
C ILE A 265 3.90 -4.27 -27.24
N ASP A 266 2.61 -4.57 -27.06
CA ASP A 266 1.60 -4.58 -28.11
C ASP A 266 0.20 -4.40 -27.51
N THR A 267 -0.66 -3.69 -28.22
CA THR A 267 -2.03 -3.34 -27.81
C THR A 267 -3.09 -3.87 -28.76
N ASP A 268 -2.73 -4.61 -29.81
CA ASP A 268 -3.67 -5.11 -30.82
C ASP A 268 -4.54 -3.97 -31.43
N GLY A 269 -3.86 -2.88 -31.81
CA GLY A 269 -4.45 -1.71 -32.45
C GLY A 269 -5.07 -0.68 -31.48
N GLY A 270 -4.79 -0.76 -30.18
CA GLY A 270 -5.19 0.23 -29.18
C GLY A 270 -4.19 1.38 -29.04
N THR A 271 -4.66 2.56 -28.68
CA THR A 271 -3.84 3.76 -28.43
C THR A 271 -3.73 4.01 -26.94
N LEU A 272 -2.51 4.16 -26.42
CA LEU A 272 -2.25 4.52 -25.02
C LEU A 272 -2.32 6.05 -24.84
N ASP A 273 -3.15 6.51 -23.91
CA ASP A 273 -2.99 7.82 -23.29
C ASP A 273 -2.07 7.68 -22.07
N ALA A 274 -0.83 8.15 -22.21
CA ALA A 274 0.20 8.05 -21.18
C ALA A 274 -0.15 8.81 -19.88
N SER A 275 -1.02 9.83 -19.96
CA SER A 275 -1.39 10.63 -18.78
C SER A 275 -2.37 9.89 -17.86
N SER A 276 -3.39 9.27 -18.47
CA SER A 276 -4.41 8.51 -17.76
C SER A 276 -4.06 7.03 -17.59
N GLY A 277 -3.10 6.51 -18.35
CA GLY A 277 -2.77 5.07 -18.42
C GLY A 277 -3.85 4.23 -19.10
N THR A 278 -4.73 4.89 -19.86
CA THR A 278 -5.87 4.28 -20.53
C THR A 278 -5.48 3.83 -21.94
N ILE A 279 -5.90 2.63 -22.34
CA ILE A 279 -5.78 2.14 -23.71
C ILE A 279 -7.17 2.09 -24.33
N SER A 280 -7.34 2.75 -25.48
CA SER A 280 -8.61 2.79 -26.21
C SER A 280 -8.45 2.22 -27.61
N TRP A 281 -9.45 1.45 -28.05
CA TRP A 281 -9.52 0.89 -29.40
C TRP A 281 -10.51 1.70 -30.27
N PRO A 282 -10.29 1.74 -31.60
CA PRO A 282 -11.23 2.38 -32.51
C PRO A 282 -12.66 1.85 -32.37
N ALA A 283 -13.63 2.69 -32.72
CA ALA A 283 -15.03 2.30 -32.72
C ALA A 283 -15.27 1.07 -33.61
N SER A 284 -16.02 0.10 -33.10
CA SER A 284 -16.40 -1.11 -33.83
C SER A 284 -17.86 -1.47 -33.56
N THR A 285 -18.56 -1.92 -34.59
CA THR A 285 -19.94 -2.40 -34.48
C THR A 285 -19.94 -3.90 -34.28
N LEU A 286 -20.54 -4.34 -33.18
CA LEU A 286 -20.74 -5.75 -32.86
C LEU A 286 -22.18 -6.12 -33.20
N ALA A 287 -22.35 -7.13 -34.07
CA ALA A 287 -23.67 -7.67 -34.34
C ALA A 287 -24.30 -8.26 -33.08
N ALA A 288 -25.62 -8.47 -33.10
CA ALA A 288 -26.33 -9.14 -32.03
C ALA A 288 -25.61 -10.44 -31.59
N ASN A 289 -25.38 -10.61 -30.28
CA ASN A 289 -24.67 -11.75 -29.68
C ASN A 289 -23.19 -11.94 -30.09
N GLN A 290 -22.60 -11.02 -30.86
CA GLN A 290 -21.20 -11.11 -31.28
C GLN A 290 -20.25 -10.71 -30.15
N ALA A 291 -19.08 -11.37 -30.10
CA ALA A 291 -17.98 -11.00 -29.22
C ALA A 291 -16.73 -10.64 -30.02
N VAL A 292 -15.94 -9.72 -29.47
CA VAL A 292 -14.60 -9.38 -29.94
C VAL A 292 -13.62 -9.54 -28.78
N ILE A 293 -12.39 -9.95 -29.11
CA ILE A 293 -11.30 -10.07 -28.14
C ILE A 293 -10.17 -9.16 -28.58
N LYS A 294 -9.68 -8.35 -27.66
CA LYS A 294 -8.46 -7.55 -27.81
C LYS A 294 -7.39 -8.03 -26.86
N SER A 295 -6.13 -7.92 -27.26
CA SER A 295 -5.00 -8.30 -26.42
C SER A 295 -4.07 -7.14 -26.11
N VAL A 296 -3.65 -7.05 -24.84
CA VAL A 296 -2.56 -6.16 -24.43
C VAL A 296 -1.42 -7.00 -23.89
N SER A 297 -0.28 -6.97 -24.57
CA SER A 297 0.95 -7.63 -24.13
C SER A 297 1.86 -6.61 -23.45
N MET A 298 2.34 -6.95 -22.26
CA MET A 298 3.26 -6.13 -21.46
C MET A 298 4.48 -6.95 -21.06
N ARG A 299 5.62 -6.28 -20.89
CA ARG A 299 6.85 -6.86 -20.37
C ARG A 299 7.12 -6.30 -18.99
N MET A 300 7.23 -7.16 -17.99
CA MET A 300 7.71 -6.75 -16.67
C MET A 300 9.09 -6.12 -16.82
N GLN A 301 9.32 -5.01 -16.13
CA GLN A 301 10.61 -4.33 -16.16
C GLN A 301 11.72 -5.28 -15.69
N PRO A 302 12.92 -5.20 -16.29
CA PRO A 302 14.05 -6.05 -15.89
C PRO A 302 14.55 -5.71 -14.49
N HIS A 303 14.36 -4.46 -14.05
CA HIS A 303 14.63 -3.99 -12.72
C HIS A 303 13.33 -3.46 -12.12
N LEU A 304 12.69 -4.27 -11.27
CA LEU A 304 11.47 -3.87 -10.60
C LEU A 304 11.77 -2.81 -9.55
N ALA A 305 10.97 -1.75 -9.56
CA ALA A 305 11.18 -0.60 -8.68
C ALA A 305 11.07 -1.02 -7.21
N ALA A 306 12.06 -0.62 -6.41
CA ALA A 306 12.03 -0.75 -4.94
C ALA A 306 11.32 0.44 -4.28
N THR A 307 10.68 1.29 -5.08
CA THR A 307 10.04 2.53 -4.63
C THR A 307 8.98 2.23 -3.59
N ALA A 308 8.91 3.02 -2.52
CA ALA A 308 7.98 2.79 -1.43
C ALA A 308 6.53 2.88 -1.91
N ARG A 309 5.64 2.08 -1.31
CA ARG A 309 4.20 2.11 -1.57
C ARG A 309 3.70 3.55 -1.41
N GLY A 310 2.80 3.96 -2.29
CA GLY A 310 2.20 5.30 -2.18
C GLY A 310 1.55 5.48 -0.80
N LEU A 311 1.93 6.54 -0.08
CA LEU A 311 1.26 6.89 1.19
C LEU A 311 -0.20 7.26 0.97
N SER A 312 -0.49 7.86 -0.18
CA SER A 312 -1.82 8.28 -0.59
C SER A 312 -2.52 7.29 -1.51
N ASN A 313 -1.83 6.68 -2.47
CA ASN A 313 -2.39 5.53 -3.18
C ASN A 313 -1.81 4.23 -2.64
N PRO A 314 -2.54 3.50 -1.77
CA PRO A 314 -2.09 2.21 -1.29
C PRO A 314 -2.06 1.15 -2.39
N THR A 315 -2.56 1.34 -3.61
CA THR A 315 -2.33 0.34 -4.68
C THR A 315 -1.04 0.62 -5.46
N SER A 316 -0.49 1.84 -5.39
CA SER A 316 0.69 2.21 -6.15
C SER A 316 1.95 1.62 -5.52
N TYR A 317 2.78 1.04 -6.37
CA TYR A 317 3.97 0.29 -6.01
C TYR A 317 3.71 -0.72 -4.87
N ASP A 318 2.55 -1.38 -4.82
CA ASP A 318 2.14 -2.29 -3.73
C ASP A 318 2.53 -3.77 -3.95
N CYS A 319 3.31 -4.03 -5.00
CA CYS A 319 3.71 -5.35 -5.47
C CYS A 319 2.55 -6.18 -6.04
N ALA A 320 1.46 -5.53 -6.42
CA ALA A 320 0.46 -6.05 -7.31
C ALA A 320 0.35 -5.12 -8.52
N LEU A 321 0.08 -5.73 -9.66
CA LEU A 321 -0.17 -5.06 -10.90
C LEU A 321 -1.65 -5.22 -11.22
N SER A 322 -2.37 -4.11 -11.26
CA SER A 322 -3.82 -4.06 -11.46
C SER A 322 -4.19 -3.48 -12.82
N SER A 323 -5.19 -4.08 -13.46
CA SER A 323 -5.79 -3.56 -14.69
C SER A 323 -7.31 -3.64 -14.62
N GLY A 324 -7.98 -2.65 -15.19
CA GLY A 324 -9.44 -2.56 -15.24
C GLY A 324 -9.98 -2.70 -16.66
N TYR A 325 -10.88 -3.66 -16.88
CA TYR A 325 -11.65 -3.79 -18.10
C TYR A 325 -12.88 -4.69 -17.84
N GLY A 326 -14.01 -4.08 -17.45
CA GLY A 326 -15.22 -4.79 -17.02
C GLY A 326 -15.12 -5.45 -15.65
N ASN A 327 -13.92 -5.92 -15.29
CA ASN A 327 -13.51 -6.38 -13.97
C ASN A 327 -12.06 -5.94 -13.70
N ILE A 328 -11.66 -5.99 -12.43
CA ILE A 328 -10.25 -5.82 -12.04
C ILE A 328 -9.56 -7.18 -12.14
N VAL A 329 -8.38 -7.18 -12.74
CA VAL A 329 -7.43 -8.29 -12.69
C VAL A 329 -6.19 -7.83 -11.94
N ARG A 330 -5.73 -8.64 -10.98
CA ARG A 330 -4.51 -8.38 -10.20
C ARG A 330 -3.48 -9.47 -10.45
N VAL A 331 -2.25 -9.06 -10.71
CA VAL A 331 -1.09 -9.94 -10.89
C VAL A 331 -0.08 -9.60 -9.82
N TYR A 332 0.22 -10.53 -8.92
CA TYR A 332 1.23 -10.29 -7.89
C TYR A 332 2.63 -10.27 -8.49
N VAL A 333 3.48 -9.39 -8.00
CA VAL A 333 4.84 -9.17 -8.50
C VAL A 333 5.85 -9.72 -7.48
N ALA A 334 6.91 -10.37 -7.95
CA ALA A 334 8.05 -10.78 -7.14
C ALA A 334 8.98 -9.57 -6.88
N CYS A 335 8.52 -8.65 -6.04
CA CYS A 335 9.23 -7.44 -5.69
C CYS A 335 10.60 -7.68 -5.02
N PRO A 336 11.51 -6.69 -5.05
CA PRO A 336 12.78 -6.77 -4.35
C PRO A 336 12.61 -6.77 -2.81
N VAL A 337 13.58 -7.35 -2.10
CA VAL A 337 13.57 -7.54 -0.63
C VAL A 337 13.18 -6.30 0.18
N PRO A 338 13.64 -5.07 -0.14
CA PRO A 338 13.24 -3.86 0.60
C PRO A 338 11.73 -3.65 0.70
N LYS A 339 10.94 -4.08 -0.30
CA LYS A 339 9.47 -3.94 -0.30
C LYS A 339 8.79 -4.85 0.73
N TYR A 340 9.35 -6.03 0.98
CA TYR A 340 8.83 -6.91 2.03
C TYR A 340 9.09 -6.34 3.43
N ILE A 341 10.25 -5.70 3.62
CA ILE A 341 10.58 -5.02 4.87
C ILE A 341 9.65 -3.82 5.08
N GLU A 342 9.41 -3.03 4.04
CA GLU A 342 8.48 -1.90 4.06
C GLU A 342 7.05 -2.34 4.43
N ALA A 343 6.50 -3.35 3.75
CA ALA A 343 5.17 -3.87 4.02
C ALA A 343 5.05 -4.37 5.47
N THR A 344 6.08 -5.04 5.98
CA THR A 344 6.13 -5.50 7.37
C THR A 344 6.22 -4.31 8.32
N ALA A 345 7.10 -3.32 8.06
CA ALA A 345 7.27 -2.13 8.87
C ALA A 345 5.98 -1.28 8.98
N SER A 346 5.20 -1.18 7.90
CA SER A 346 3.91 -0.49 7.87
C SER A 346 2.83 -1.13 8.76
N SER A 347 3.00 -2.42 9.11
CA SER A 347 2.11 -3.13 10.03
C SER A 347 2.51 -2.98 11.51
N LEU A 348 3.68 -2.40 11.79
CA LEU A 348 4.06 -2.07 13.16
C LEU A 348 3.38 -0.76 13.60
N PRO A 349 3.00 -0.63 14.90
CA PRO A 349 2.46 0.61 15.42
C PRO A 349 3.43 1.76 15.13
N HIS A 350 2.93 2.85 14.53
CA HIS A 350 3.71 4.06 14.32
C HIS A 350 4.13 4.65 15.67
N THR A 351 5.37 4.37 16.09
CA THR A 351 6.01 5.07 17.20
C THR A 351 6.71 6.31 16.65
N PRO A 352 6.55 7.51 17.25
CA PRO A 352 7.29 8.69 16.83
C PRO A 352 8.80 8.40 16.86
N SER A 353 9.47 8.68 15.73
CA SER A 353 10.80 8.16 15.35
C SER A 353 11.96 8.56 16.27
N THR A 354 11.77 9.53 17.16
CA THR A 354 12.85 10.07 18.01
C THR A 354 12.97 9.40 19.38
N LEU A 355 11.86 8.94 19.95
CA LEU A 355 11.85 8.30 21.27
C LEU A 355 12.52 6.91 21.30
N PRO A 356 12.28 6.00 20.33
CA PRO A 356 12.82 4.64 20.38
C PRO A 356 14.31 4.58 20.03
N LEU A 357 14.83 5.49 19.20
CA LEU A 357 16.27 5.56 18.88
C LEU A 357 17.09 5.97 20.10
N ALA A 358 16.63 7.00 20.82
CA ALA A 358 17.28 7.46 22.05
C ALA A 358 17.23 6.39 23.14
N ALA A 359 16.07 5.74 23.33
CA ALA A 359 15.90 4.67 24.30
C ALA A 359 16.81 3.45 24.00
N ASN A 360 16.90 3.02 22.74
CA ASN A 360 17.79 1.93 22.35
C ASN A 360 19.27 2.32 22.42
N GLY A 361 19.62 3.57 22.10
CA GLY A 361 20.97 4.10 22.33
C GLY A 361 21.38 3.99 23.80
N VAL A 362 20.49 4.39 24.73
CA VAL A 362 20.70 4.22 26.18
C VAL A 362 20.82 2.74 26.55
N LEU A 363 19.99 1.86 25.98
CA LEU A 363 20.06 0.43 26.23
C LEU A 363 21.40 -0.18 25.79
N VAL A 364 21.93 0.20 24.62
CA VAL A 364 23.25 -0.22 24.14
C VAL A 364 24.36 0.28 25.07
N LEU A 365 24.27 1.54 25.54
CA LEU A 365 25.25 2.08 26.49
C LEU A 365 25.23 1.34 27.84
N VAL A 366 24.04 1.06 28.38
CA VAL A 366 23.87 0.35 29.66
C VAL A 366 24.35 -1.10 29.55
N THR A 367 23.91 -1.82 28.52
CA THR A 367 24.35 -3.22 28.29
C THR A 367 25.85 -3.31 27.99
N GLY A 368 26.38 -2.35 27.22
CA GLY A 368 27.81 -2.21 26.95
C GLY A 368 28.62 -1.97 28.23
N PHE A 369 28.18 -1.05 29.09
CA PHE A 369 28.81 -0.82 30.39
C PHE A 369 28.84 -2.08 31.25
N PHE A 370 27.72 -2.79 31.38
CA PHE A 370 27.66 -4.02 32.17
C PHE A 370 28.52 -5.14 31.59
N TYR A 371 28.60 -5.25 30.26
CA TYR A 371 29.49 -6.19 29.58
C TYR A 371 30.96 -5.86 29.86
N LEU A 372 31.39 -4.61 29.65
CA LEU A 372 32.75 -4.16 29.92
C LEU A 372 33.13 -4.35 31.39
N ARG A 373 32.22 -4.05 32.31
CA ARG A 373 32.42 -4.27 33.75
C ARG A 373 32.58 -5.75 34.10
N ALA A 374 31.76 -6.64 33.53
CA ALA A 374 31.89 -8.08 33.74
C ALA A 374 33.22 -8.61 33.19
N ARG A 375 33.63 -8.13 32.01
CA ARG A 375 34.91 -8.48 31.39
C ARG A 375 36.08 -8.00 32.23
N GLN A 376 36.06 -6.77 32.74
CA GLN A 376 37.09 -6.24 33.63
C GLN A 376 37.22 -7.12 34.89
N GLN A 377 36.11 -7.41 35.57
CA GLN A 377 36.13 -8.24 36.79
C GLN A 377 36.67 -9.65 36.53
N ARG A 378 36.39 -10.23 35.35
CA ARG A 378 36.94 -11.52 34.96
C ARG A 378 38.46 -11.46 34.76
N GLU A 379 38.97 -10.43 34.10
CA GLU A 379 40.41 -10.26 33.91
C GLU A 379 41.14 -10.01 35.24
N GLU A 380 40.55 -9.22 36.14
CA GLU A 380 41.08 -9.02 37.50
C GLU A 380 41.17 -10.35 38.27
N ILE A 381 40.12 -11.18 38.25
CA ILE A 381 40.14 -12.51 38.88
C ILE A 381 41.17 -13.43 38.24
N ARG A 382 41.32 -13.38 36.92
CA ARG A 382 42.30 -14.17 36.19
C ARG A 382 43.73 -13.81 36.62
N LEU A 383 44.03 -12.52 36.75
CA LEU A 383 45.33 -12.04 37.21
C LEU A 383 45.59 -12.46 38.66
N ILE A 384 44.63 -12.25 39.56
CA ILE A 384 44.73 -12.67 40.97
C ILE A 384 45.01 -14.18 41.06
N ARG A 385 44.29 -15.00 40.29
CA ARG A 385 44.48 -16.46 40.27
C ARG A 385 45.85 -16.85 39.71
N LYS A 386 46.35 -16.13 38.71
CA LYS A 386 47.69 -16.34 38.16
C LYS A 386 48.74 -16.04 39.22
N ASP A 387 48.64 -14.90 39.89
CA ASP A 387 49.61 -14.44 40.88
C ASP A 387 49.67 -15.37 42.11
N ILE A 388 48.53 -15.90 42.56
CA ILE A 388 48.47 -16.90 43.65
C ILE A 388 49.15 -18.21 43.26
N ASN A 389 48.94 -18.67 42.02
CA ASN A 389 49.54 -19.92 41.54
C ASN A 389 51.03 -19.79 41.23
N THR A 390 51.54 -18.57 41.01
CA THR A 390 52.97 -18.29 40.80
C THR A 390 53.72 -17.92 42.08
N SER A 391 53.02 -17.60 43.18
CA SER A 391 53.61 -17.18 44.47
C SER A 391 53.71 -18.30 45.51
N THR A 392 53.56 -19.56 45.11
CA THR A 392 53.95 -20.72 45.92
C THR A 392 55.48 -20.76 46.06
N PHE A 393 55.96 -20.48 47.28
CA PHE A 393 57.28 -20.88 47.77
C PHE A 393 57.47 -22.39 47.72
#